data_AF-A0A522XAV1-F1
#
_entry.id   AF-A0A522XAV1-F1
#
_cell.length_a   1.000
_cell.length_b   1.000
_cell.length_c   1.000
_cell.angle_alpha   90.00
_cell.angle_beta   90.00
_cell.angle_gamma   90.00
#
_symmetry.space_group_name_H-M   'P 1'
#
loop_
_entity.id
_entity.type
_entity.pdbx_description
1 polymer ?
#
loop_
_entity_poly.entity_id
_entity_poly.type
_entity_poly.pdbx_seq_one_letter_code
_entity_poly.pdbx_strand_id
1 'polypeptide(L)'
;MAKFTLFSRFEGKPLRDTLPDGSQVSRSRKWPWTEAAETISIIACGGGVAGAIVFQELVLAIVPPVFALSFNIINRSRRLQDLRERNLLSQTDARELRSELHEIQDSLQTLPLADRMMEIEACVRRLSDATLELQGQQAGMVEEMGDDREKIKEAFGILRQGVYNLSHHTNTSLDRLRAELDTLRRDVEPTASRVARQISDQAIAPLHQQQRLLEQQLSQVQQQQSLLSPQVQQLTEAVTHLRTHTAQHWLSEIDRRLESVLPYRYRVVSEDASDYLFEALNQGKEHVVIVTPWLELDPVRAESFLQALDNILSQNVFVSFGWGRRADVGRARNTTRPIALKDGGWRYQPERDPHGYYRLLPQLLELKKRYKRLTLKLLGTAERIVVCDRDWALLGSHHLLCHVASNTPEVGLYTNDPHVVLDLGQRFNLVPHLKRRAMPMPGRLTVNH
;
A
#
# COMPACT_ATOMS: atom_id res chain seq x y z
N MET A 1 -32.38 -0.41 -71.86
CA MET A 1 -32.02 -1.29 -70.73
C MET A 1 -31.66 -0.39 -69.54
N ALA A 2 -32.70 0.08 -68.85
CA ALA A 2 -33.03 -0.18 -67.42
C ALA A 2 -32.29 0.78 -66.46
N LYS A 3 -32.69 2.07 -66.39
CA LYS A 3 -33.66 2.70 -65.46
C LYS A 3 -33.30 2.58 -63.97
N PHE A 4 -32.71 3.67 -63.46
CA PHE A 4 -32.58 4.04 -62.05
C PHE A 4 -33.90 4.66 -61.57
N THR A 5 -34.52 4.06 -60.55
CA THR A 5 -35.42 4.69 -59.56
C THR A 5 -35.75 3.66 -58.48
N LEU A 6 -35.49 3.94 -57.20
CA LEU A 6 -36.56 4.17 -56.22
C LEU A 6 -36.00 4.59 -54.84
N PHE A 7 -36.60 5.67 -54.33
CA PHE A 7 -36.68 6.04 -52.91
C PHE A 7 -37.89 5.34 -52.26
N SER A 8 -37.88 5.27 -50.92
CA SER A 8 -38.96 4.86 -50.00
C SER A 8 -38.96 3.38 -49.58
N ARG A 9 -38.86 3.11 -48.27
CA ARG A 9 -40.01 3.04 -47.36
C ARG A 9 -39.54 2.91 -45.90
N PHE A 10 -40.08 3.77 -45.06
CA PHE A 10 -40.08 3.66 -43.60
C PHE A 10 -41.11 2.59 -43.20
N GLU A 11 -40.73 1.65 -42.34
CA GLU A 11 -41.57 0.81 -41.46
C GLU A 11 -40.55 0.16 -40.47
N GLY A 12 -40.40 0.61 -39.23
CA GLY A 12 -41.43 0.56 -38.20
C GLY A 12 -41.37 -0.80 -37.48
N LYS A 13 -40.27 -1.10 -36.74
CA LYS A 13 -40.17 -2.29 -35.89
C LYS A 13 -40.23 -1.88 -34.41
N PRO A 14 -41.11 -2.50 -33.60
CA PRO A 14 -41.39 -2.05 -32.25
C PRO A 14 -40.28 -2.42 -31.26
N LEU A 15 -40.01 -1.48 -30.35
CA LEU A 15 -39.24 -1.68 -29.13
C LEU A 15 -39.78 -2.90 -28.37
N ARG A 16 -38.90 -3.87 -28.10
CA ARG A 16 -39.09 -4.84 -27.03
C ARG A 16 -38.44 -4.27 -25.78
N ASP A 17 -39.27 -4.02 -24.78
CA ASP A 17 -38.89 -3.62 -23.44
C ASP A 17 -37.94 -4.66 -22.82
N THR A 18 -36.65 -4.33 -22.81
CA THR A 18 -35.69 -4.94 -21.89
C THR A 18 -35.80 -4.22 -20.55
N LEU A 19 -36.52 -4.84 -19.62
CA LEU A 19 -36.42 -4.53 -18.19
C LEU A 19 -34.93 -4.54 -17.77
N PRO A 20 -34.41 -3.50 -17.11
CA PRO A 20 -33.18 -3.63 -16.38
C PRO A 20 -33.47 -4.42 -15.11
N ASP A 21 -32.97 -5.65 -15.09
CA ASP A 21 -32.90 -6.50 -13.90
C ASP A 21 -32.15 -5.76 -12.80
N GLY A 22 -32.91 -5.27 -11.82
CA GLY A 22 -32.45 -4.59 -10.63
C GLY A 22 -31.74 -5.55 -9.69
N SER A 23 -30.55 -6.01 -10.10
CA SER A 23 -29.59 -6.63 -9.20
C SER A 23 -29.08 -5.55 -8.24
N GLN A 24 -29.80 -5.41 -7.12
CA GLN A 24 -29.32 -4.71 -5.94
C GLN A 24 -28.00 -5.33 -5.51
N VAL A 25 -26.90 -4.74 -5.96
CA VAL A 25 -25.61 -4.86 -5.31
C VAL A 25 -25.80 -4.27 -3.92
N SER A 26 -26.07 -5.12 -2.94
CA SER A 26 -25.99 -4.78 -1.53
C SER A 26 -24.53 -4.43 -1.23
N ARG A 27 -24.15 -3.18 -1.51
CA ARG A 27 -23.00 -2.54 -0.88
C ARG A 27 -23.32 -2.54 0.60
N SER A 28 -22.85 -3.56 1.30
CA SER A 28 -22.78 -3.52 2.75
C SER A 28 -21.96 -2.29 3.09
N ARG A 29 -22.66 -1.22 3.49
CA ARG A 29 -22.05 -0.10 4.20
C ARG A 29 -21.33 -0.74 5.37
N LYS A 30 -20.02 -0.91 5.24
CA LYS A 30 -19.16 -1.22 6.37
C LYS A 30 -19.29 0.00 7.25
N TRP A 31 -20.21 -0.07 8.20
CA TRP A 31 -20.28 0.89 9.29
C TRP A 31 -18.87 0.98 9.85
N PRO A 32 -18.23 2.15 9.78
CA PRO A 32 -16.89 2.31 10.29
C PRO A 32 -17.00 2.03 11.78
N TRP A 33 -16.44 0.91 12.22
CA TRP A 33 -16.44 0.47 13.62
C TRP A 33 -15.93 1.56 14.58
N THR A 34 -15.23 2.56 14.05
CA THR A 34 -14.78 3.75 14.76
C THR A 34 -15.93 4.68 15.16
N GLU A 35 -16.97 4.87 14.35
CA GLU A 35 -18.18 5.64 14.74
C GLU A 35 -19.00 4.87 15.80
N ALA A 36 -19.05 3.54 15.69
CA ALA A 36 -19.67 2.69 16.72
C ALA A 36 -18.89 2.75 18.04
N ALA A 37 -17.55 2.75 18.00
CA ALA A 37 -16.71 2.91 19.19
C ALA A 37 -16.85 4.29 19.83
N GLU A 38 -16.99 5.34 19.04
CA GLU A 38 -17.25 6.70 19.53
C GLU A 38 -18.63 6.80 20.20
N THR A 39 -19.66 6.21 19.59
CA THR A 39 -21.03 6.18 20.13
C THR A 39 -21.11 5.34 21.41
N ILE A 40 -20.47 4.16 21.44
CA ILE A 40 -20.41 3.29 22.64
C ILE A 40 -19.63 3.98 23.77
N SER A 41 -18.56 4.71 23.46
CA SER A 41 -17.80 5.48 24.45
C SER A 41 -18.62 6.62 25.06
N ILE A 42 -19.40 7.34 24.25
CA ILE A 42 -20.29 8.41 24.72
C ILE A 42 -21.43 7.83 25.59
N ILE A 43 -22.02 6.71 25.19
CA ILE A 43 -23.09 6.04 25.95
C ILE A 43 -22.54 5.45 27.26
N ALA A 44 -21.35 4.86 27.25
CA ALA A 44 -20.68 4.36 28.45
C ALA A 44 -20.30 5.49 29.42
N CYS A 45 -19.90 6.66 28.92
CA CYS A 45 -19.68 7.86 29.73
C CYS A 45 -21.00 8.38 30.34
N GLY A 46 -22.11 8.36 29.58
CA GLY A 46 -23.42 8.76 30.10
C GLY A 46 -23.96 7.82 31.19
N GLY A 47 -23.79 6.51 31.01
CA GLY A 47 -24.21 5.50 31.99
C GLY A 47 -23.39 5.49 33.28
N GLY A 48 -22.07 5.71 33.18
CA GLY A 48 -21.17 5.77 34.34
C GLY A 48 -21.44 6.97 35.26
N VAL A 49 -21.84 8.12 34.70
CA VAL A 49 -22.19 9.31 35.48
C VAL A 49 -23.50 9.13 36.26
N ALA A 50 -24.49 8.44 35.69
CA ALA A 50 -25.75 8.17 36.39
C ALA A 50 -25.58 7.18 37.57
N GLY A 51 -24.71 6.17 37.42
CA GLY A 51 -24.40 5.22 38.50
C GLY A 51 -23.60 5.85 39.66
N ALA A 52 -22.69 6.77 39.36
CA ALA A 52 -21.87 7.45 40.36
C ALA A 52 -22.59 8.57 41.12
N ILE A 53 -23.76 9.01 40.67
CA ILE A 53 -24.62 9.93 41.45
C ILE A 53 -25.36 9.17 42.57
N VAL A 54 -25.55 7.85 42.44
CA VAL A 54 -26.24 7.01 43.43
C VAL A 54 -25.27 6.45 44.49
N PHE A 55 -24.01 6.23 44.13
CA PHE A 55 -22.96 5.80 45.06
C PHE A 55 -21.96 6.96 45.24
N GLN A 56 -21.86 7.54 46.44
CA GLN A 56 -21.02 8.70 46.80
C GLN A 56 -19.49 8.48 46.66
N GLU A 57 -19.03 7.65 45.73
CA GLU A 57 -17.62 7.52 45.36
C GLU A 57 -17.32 8.31 44.10
N LEU A 58 -17.07 9.60 44.30
CA LEU A 58 -16.72 10.59 43.27
C LEU A 58 -15.50 10.16 42.41
N VAL A 59 -14.69 9.22 42.91
CA VAL A 59 -13.47 8.70 42.27
C VAL A 59 -13.77 7.72 41.13
N LEU A 60 -14.81 6.88 41.24
CA LEU A 60 -15.20 5.95 40.17
C LEU A 60 -15.89 6.65 38.99
N ALA A 61 -16.41 7.86 39.21
CA ALA A 61 -17.06 8.68 38.17
C ALA A 61 -16.08 9.32 37.19
N ILE A 62 -14.86 9.65 37.66
CA ILE A 62 -13.91 10.49 36.93
C ILE A 62 -12.98 9.66 36.03
N VAL A 63 -12.71 8.40 36.40
CA VAL A 63 -11.77 7.54 35.66
C VAL A 63 -12.25 7.23 34.23
N PRO A 64 -13.52 6.83 33.98
CA PRO A 64 -13.97 6.52 32.63
C PRO A 64 -13.95 7.73 31.65
N PRO A 65 -14.41 8.93 32.03
CA PRO A 65 -14.32 10.13 31.18
C PRO A 65 -12.88 10.52 30.84
N VAL A 66 -11.96 10.46 31.81
CA VAL A 66 -10.54 10.80 31.59
C VAL A 66 -9.87 9.79 30.67
N PHE A 67 -10.19 8.49 30.84
CA PHE A 67 -9.70 7.43 29.96
C PHE A 67 -10.26 7.58 28.53
N ALA A 68 -11.54 7.92 28.39
CA ALA A 68 -12.19 8.17 27.09
C ALA A 68 -11.60 9.38 26.36
N LEU A 69 -11.34 10.48 27.06
CA LEU A 69 -10.68 11.67 26.51
C LEU A 69 -9.25 11.37 26.05
N SER A 70 -8.49 10.63 26.86
CA SER A 70 -7.13 10.21 26.53
C SER A 70 -7.10 9.34 25.27
N PHE A 71 -8.02 8.39 25.17
CA PHE A 71 -8.13 7.52 24.00
C PHE A 71 -8.55 8.27 22.73
N ASN A 72 -9.44 9.26 22.85
CA ASN A 72 -9.86 10.11 21.73
C ASN A 72 -8.71 10.97 21.21
N ILE A 73 -7.92 11.58 22.10
CA ILE A 73 -6.74 12.37 21.73
C ILE A 73 -5.70 11.51 20.98
N ILE A 74 -5.44 10.29 21.46
CA ILE A 74 -4.50 9.34 20.83
C ILE A 74 -4.99 8.91 19.44
N ASN A 75 -6.29 8.63 19.28
CA ASN A 75 -6.84 8.29 17.96
C ASN A 75 -6.83 9.48 17.01
N ARG A 76 -7.07 10.70 17.50
CA ARG A 76 -7.06 11.93 16.69
C ARG A 76 -5.64 12.28 16.20
N SER A 77 -4.62 12.06 17.03
CA SER A 77 -3.22 12.31 16.62
C SER A 77 -2.78 11.32 15.53
N ARG A 78 -3.15 10.04 15.66
CA ARG A 78 -2.91 9.00 14.65
C ARG A 78 -3.55 9.34 13.30
N ARG A 79 -4.79 9.85 13.34
CA ARG A 79 -5.51 10.29 12.13
C ARG A 79 -4.85 11.47 11.42
N LEU A 80 -4.26 12.40 12.19
CA LEU A 80 -3.54 13.54 11.62
C LEU A 80 -2.20 13.13 10.98
N GLN A 81 -1.54 12.09 11.49
CA GLN A 81 -0.34 11.53 10.88
C GLN A 81 -0.64 10.84 9.55
N ASP A 82 -1.68 10.00 9.50
CA ASP A 82 -2.10 9.33 8.25
C ASP A 82 -2.47 10.33 7.14
N LEU A 83 -3.04 11.49 7.49
CA LEU A 83 -3.35 12.55 6.53
C LEU A 83 -2.10 13.26 5.98
N ARG A 84 -1.05 13.44 6.80
CA ARG A 84 0.21 14.04 6.36
C ARG A 84 0.95 13.15 5.37
N GLU A 85 0.99 11.83 5.62
CA GLU A 85 1.62 10.87 4.71
C GLU A 85 0.91 10.83 3.35
N ARG A 86 -0.44 10.87 3.33
CA ARG A 86 -1.21 10.91 2.08
C ARG A 86 -0.98 12.18 1.27
N ASN A 87 -0.83 13.33 1.92
CA ASN A 87 -0.55 14.58 1.23
C ASN A 87 0.85 14.59 0.59
N LEU A 88 1.84 13.95 1.20
CA LEU A 88 3.19 13.80 0.63
C LEU A 88 3.17 12.95 -0.64
N LEU A 89 2.41 11.85 -0.65
CA LEU A 89 2.25 10.99 -1.84
C LEU A 89 1.53 11.71 -3.00
N SER A 90 0.55 12.57 -2.72
CA SER A 90 -0.13 13.33 -3.77
C SER A 90 0.78 14.36 -4.48
N GLN A 91 1.83 14.83 -3.80
CA GLN A 91 2.79 15.78 -4.38
C GLN A 91 3.80 15.09 -5.30
N THR A 92 4.11 13.82 -5.07
CA THR A 92 4.99 13.04 -5.96
C THR A 92 4.30 12.73 -7.29
N ASP A 93 3.03 12.32 -7.25
CA ASP A 93 2.26 11.97 -8.46
C ASP A 93 2.06 13.18 -9.39
N ALA A 94 1.90 14.38 -8.82
CA ALA A 94 1.76 15.63 -9.59
C ALA A 94 3.07 16.07 -10.29
N ARG A 95 4.23 15.61 -9.83
CA ARG A 95 5.52 15.91 -10.46
C ARG A 95 5.79 14.96 -11.64
N GLU A 96 5.42 13.69 -11.51
CA GLU A 96 5.57 12.66 -12.55
C GLU A 96 4.74 12.99 -13.81
N LEU A 97 3.48 13.43 -13.62
CA LEU A 97 2.62 13.88 -14.72
C LEU A 97 3.18 15.09 -15.49
N ARG A 98 3.97 15.95 -14.84
CA ARG A 98 4.58 17.11 -15.51
C ARG A 98 5.79 16.71 -16.36
N SER A 99 6.56 15.71 -15.95
CA SER A 99 7.67 15.21 -16.75
C SER A 99 7.20 14.52 -18.03
N GLU A 100 6.14 13.71 -17.94
CA GLU A 100 5.59 12.99 -19.12
C GLU A 100 5.09 13.96 -20.21
N LEU A 101 4.48 15.08 -19.82
CA LEU A 101 4.02 16.09 -20.78
C LEU A 101 5.16 16.81 -21.52
N HIS A 102 6.31 17.01 -20.86
CA HIS A 102 7.49 17.59 -21.52
C HIS A 102 8.14 16.60 -22.49
N GLU A 103 8.19 15.32 -22.13
CA GLU A 103 8.76 14.28 -23.01
C GLU A 103 7.94 14.11 -24.30
N ILE A 104 6.61 14.19 -24.21
CA ILE A 104 5.72 14.17 -25.39
C ILE A 104 5.96 15.40 -26.27
N GLN A 105 6.12 16.58 -25.68
CA GLN A 105 6.38 17.81 -26.43
C GLN A 105 7.71 17.76 -27.20
N ASP A 106 8.76 17.22 -26.59
CA ASP A 106 10.08 17.04 -27.22
C ASP A 106 10.03 15.97 -28.33
N SER A 107 9.22 14.92 -28.17
CA SER A 107 9.04 13.87 -29.19
C SER A 107 8.34 14.38 -30.46
N LEU A 108 7.48 15.41 -30.34
CA LEU A 108 6.78 16.00 -31.48
C LEU A 108 7.68 16.96 -32.29
N GLN A 109 8.68 17.57 -31.64
CA GLN A 109 9.62 18.48 -32.32
C GLN A 109 10.72 17.74 -33.11
N THR A 110 10.92 16.45 -32.85
CA THR A 110 12.00 15.64 -33.45
C THR A 110 11.56 14.77 -34.64
N LEU A 111 10.34 14.93 -35.15
CA LEU A 111 9.85 14.15 -36.28
C LEU A 111 10.62 14.49 -37.58
N PRO A 112 11.36 13.52 -38.17
CA PRO A 112 12.36 13.74 -39.22
C PRO A 112 11.72 13.75 -40.61
N LEU A 113 10.76 14.65 -40.85
CA LEU A 113 10.09 14.74 -42.14
C LEU A 113 10.99 15.37 -43.22
N ALA A 114 11.84 16.31 -42.84
CA ALA A 114 12.77 17.01 -43.73
C ALA A 114 13.92 16.09 -44.21
N ASP A 115 14.47 15.27 -43.30
CA ASP A 115 15.58 14.36 -43.62
C ASP A 115 15.17 13.28 -44.63
N ARG A 116 13.95 12.76 -44.51
CA ARG A 116 13.42 11.76 -45.44
C ARG A 116 13.21 12.29 -46.86
N MET A 117 12.91 13.58 -47.03
CA MET A 117 12.80 14.20 -48.36
C MET A 117 14.18 14.37 -49.02
N MET A 118 15.23 14.68 -48.24
CA MET A 118 16.60 14.74 -48.76
C MET A 118 17.13 13.38 -49.19
N GLU A 119 16.80 12.31 -48.47
CA GLU A 119 17.20 10.95 -48.84
C GLU A 119 16.59 10.49 -50.17
N ILE A 120 15.32 10.84 -50.42
CA ILE A 120 14.63 10.53 -51.67
C ILE A 120 15.27 11.31 -52.83
N GLU A 121 15.59 12.60 -52.64
CA GLU A 121 16.26 13.41 -53.66
C GLU A 121 17.67 12.87 -53.98
N ALA A 122 18.42 12.46 -52.96
CA ALA A 122 19.73 11.84 -53.12
C ALA A 122 19.65 10.49 -53.85
N CYS A 123 18.63 9.67 -53.58
CA CYS A 123 18.41 8.39 -54.25
C CYS A 123 18.14 8.57 -55.75
N VAL A 124 17.28 9.52 -56.12
CA VAL A 124 16.96 9.81 -57.53
C VAL A 124 18.20 10.32 -58.28
N ARG A 125 19.04 11.16 -57.65
CA ARG A 125 20.30 11.61 -58.25
C ARG A 125 21.27 10.45 -58.50
N ARG A 126 21.47 9.58 -57.50
CA ARG A 126 22.34 8.38 -57.65
C ARG A 126 21.87 7.46 -58.78
N LEU A 127 20.56 7.30 -58.95
CA LEU A 127 19.98 6.47 -60.00
C LEU A 127 20.19 7.09 -61.39
N SER A 128 20.16 8.42 -61.48
CA SER A 128 20.53 9.18 -62.69
C SER A 128 22.03 9.08 -63.01
N ASP A 129 22.89 9.13 -62.00
CA ASP A 129 24.35 9.05 -62.20
C ASP A 129 24.77 7.63 -62.61
N ALA A 130 24.22 6.59 -61.96
CA ALA A 130 24.50 5.20 -62.31
C ALA A 130 24.06 4.83 -63.73
N THR A 131 22.97 5.44 -64.22
CA THR A 131 22.52 5.25 -65.61
C THR A 131 23.43 5.95 -66.62
N LEU A 132 24.03 7.09 -66.27
CA LEU A 132 25.06 7.75 -67.08
C LEU A 132 26.39 6.98 -67.08
N GLU A 133 26.78 6.39 -65.96
CA GLU A 133 28.01 5.59 -65.83
C GLU A 133 27.93 4.27 -66.62
N LEU A 134 26.79 3.58 -66.57
CA LEU A 134 26.51 2.42 -67.42
C LEU A 134 26.63 2.77 -68.91
N GLN A 135 26.21 3.97 -69.31
CA GLN A 135 26.34 4.44 -70.69
C GLN A 135 27.81 4.67 -71.09
N GLY A 136 28.64 5.16 -70.16
CA GLY A 136 30.08 5.35 -70.37
C GLY A 136 30.84 4.03 -70.51
N GLN A 137 30.53 3.04 -69.67
CA GLN A 137 31.14 1.69 -69.76
C GLN A 137 30.72 0.95 -71.03
N GLN A 138 29.49 1.14 -71.48
CA GLN A 138 28.96 0.48 -72.67
C GLN A 138 29.58 1.02 -73.98
N ALA A 139 29.97 2.29 -74.03
CA ALA A 139 30.72 2.84 -75.16
C ALA A 139 32.05 2.10 -75.41
N GLY A 140 32.62 1.48 -74.37
CA GLY A 140 33.80 0.62 -74.47
C GLY A 140 33.51 -0.83 -74.86
N MET A 141 32.39 -1.42 -74.41
CA MET A 141 32.03 -2.83 -74.73
C MET A 141 31.36 -3.01 -76.12
N VAL A 142 30.81 -1.95 -76.71
CA VAL A 142 30.00 -2.04 -77.94
C VAL A 142 30.83 -2.04 -79.24
N GLU A 143 32.15 -1.90 -79.19
CA GLU A 143 32.99 -2.14 -80.38
C GLU A 143 33.10 -3.64 -80.73
N GLU A 144 32.75 -4.57 -79.83
CA GLU A 144 32.96 -6.02 -80.02
C GLU A 144 31.72 -6.81 -80.49
N MET A 145 30.51 -6.25 -80.40
CA MET A 145 29.26 -6.96 -80.73
C MET A 145 28.50 -6.26 -81.87
N GLY A 146 28.79 -6.68 -83.11
CA GLY A 146 28.34 -6.01 -84.33
C GLY A 146 26.85 -6.07 -84.65
N ASP A 147 26.13 -7.12 -84.23
CA ASP A 147 24.73 -7.37 -84.67
C ASP A 147 23.67 -7.10 -83.59
N ASP A 148 24.01 -7.20 -82.30
CA ASP A 148 23.09 -6.89 -81.18
C ASP A 148 23.03 -5.38 -80.84
N ARG A 149 23.84 -4.57 -81.53
CA ARG A 149 24.02 -3.14 -81.25
C ARG A 149 22.75 -2.31 -81.38
N GLU A 150 21.90 -2.61 -82.37
CA GLU A 150 20.67 -1.83 -82.59
C GLU A 150 19.61 -2.13 -81.53
N LYS A 151 19.41 -3.40 -81.17
CA LYS A 151 18.44 -3.80 -80.14
C LYS A 151 18.80 -3.24 -78.78
N ILE A 152 20.09 -3.24 -78.45
CA ILE A 152 20.55 -2.67 -77.18
C ILE A 152 20.40 -1.14 -77.19
N LYS A 153 20.72 -0.45 -78.30
CA LYS A 153 20.47 1.00 -78.44
C LYS A 153 18.99 1.35 -78.28
N GLU A 154 18.10 0.54 -78.84
CA GLU A 154 16.65 0.74 -78.72
C GLU A 154 16.18 0.54 -77.27
N ALA A 155 16.63 -0.55 -76.61
CA ALA A 155 16.30 -0.81 -75.21
C ALA A 155 16.80 0.33 -74.28
N PHE A 156 18.01 0.85 -74.51
CA PHE A 156 18.54 2.01 -73.78
C PHE A 156 17.80 3.30 -74.12
N GLY A 157 17.34 3.48 -75.35
CA GLY A 157 16.48 4.60 -75.73
C GLY A 157 15.18 4.62 -74.93
N ILE A 158 14.53 3.46 -74.79
CA ILE A 158 13.32 3.29 -73.98
C ILE A 158 13.63 3.53 -72.50
N LEU A 159 14.73 2.99 -71.98
CA LEU A 159 15.14 3.15 -70.58
C LEU A 159 15.45 4.62 -70.25
N ARG A 160 16.15 5.32 -71.16
CA ARG A 160 16.44 6.76 -71.04
C ARG A 160 15.16 7.59 -71.02
N GLN A 161 14.22 7.28 -71.91
CA GLN A 161 12.93 7.97 -71.95
C GLN A 161 12.13 7.69 -70.67
N GLY A 162 12.17 6.45 -70.15
CA GLY A 162 11.54 6.06 -68.89
C GLY A 162 12.12 6.78 -67.68
N VAL A 163 13.45 6.86 -67.56
CA VAL A 163 14.14 7.57 -66.47
C VAL A 163 13.90 9.07 -66.54
N TYR A 164 13.89 9.66 -67.75
CA TYR A 164 13.58 11.07 -67.93
C TYR A 164 12.14 11.39 -67.51
N ASN A 165 11.17 10.57 -67.94
CA ASN A 165 9.77 10.73 -67.57
C ASN A 165 9.57 10.54 -66.05
N LEU A 166 10.24 9.56 -65.43
CA LEU A 166 10.16 9.32 -63.99
C LEU A 166 10.77 10.48 -63.20
N SER A 167 11.96 10.95 -63.58
CA SER A 167 12.62 12.09 -62.97
C SER A 167 11.77 13.35 -63.09
N HIS A 168 11.19 13.59 -64.27
CA HIS A 168 10.32 14.74 -64.51
C HIS A 168 9.03 14.67 -63.67
N HIS A 169 8.37 13.51 -63.59
CA HIS A 169 7.19 13.32 -62.76
C HIS A 169 7.49 13.40 -61.25
N THR A 170 8.66 12.91 -60.83
CA THR A 170 9.06 12.94 -59.42
C THR A 170 9.39 14.38 -59.00
N ASN A 171 10.13 15.13 -59.82
CA ASN A 171 10.45 16.53 -59.55
C ASN A 171 9.20 17.41 -59.53
N THR A 172 8.29 17.25 -60.51
CA THR A 172 7.02 18.02 -60.51
C THR A 172 6.13 17.68 -59.32
N SER A 173 6.11 16.42 -58.86
CA SER A 173 5.38 16.02 -57.65
C SER A 173 6.03 16.56 -56.37
N LEU A 174 7.37 16.59 -56.30
CA LEU A 174 8.11 17.17 -55.18
C LEU A 174 7.94 18.69 -55.11
N ASP A 175 7.95 19.38 -56.24
CA ASP A 175 7.73 20.82 -56.30
C ASP A 175 6.30 21.19 -55.89
N ARG A 176 5.31 20.36 -56.28
CA ARG A 176 3.93 20.53 -55.81
C ARG A 176 3.80 20.29 -54.30
N LEU A 177 4.45 19.26 -53.77
CA LEU A 177 4.47 19.00 -52.32
C LEU A 177 5.17 20.12 -51.55
N ARG A 178 6.27 20.67 -52.07
CA ARG A 178 6.95 21.83 -51.48
C ARG A 178 6.03 23.06 -51.46
N ALA A 179 5.33 23.32 -52.56
CA ALA A 179 4.37 24.42 -52.63
C ALA A 179 3.19 24.23 -51.66
N GLU A 180 2.64 23.02 -51.56
CA GLU A 180 1.56 22.68 -50.62
C GLU A 180 2.03 22.79 -49.15
N LEU A 181 3.25 22.33 -48.83
CA LEU A 181 3.88 22.50 -47.51
C LEU A 181 4.12 23.97 -47.16
N ASP A 182 4.56 24.78 -48.12
CA ASP A 182 4.77 26.21 -47.92
C ASP A 182 3.45 26.95 -47.68
N THR A 183 2.38 26.57 -48.38
CA THR A 183 1.04 27.12 -48.11
C THR A 183 0.53 26.70 -46.74
N LEU A 184 0.68 25.42 -46.38
CA LEU A 184 0.28 24.91 -45.07
C LEU A 184 1.06 25.62 -43.95
N ARG A 185 2.37 25.83 -44.15
CA ARG A 185 3.21 26.57 -43.19
C ARG A 185 2.73 28.02 -43.03
N ARG A 186 2.46 28.73 -44.14
CA ARG A 186 1.96 30.11 -44.10
C ARG A 186 0.59 30.25 -43.44
N ASP A 187 -0.26 29.23 -43.51
CA ASP A 187 -1.59 29.25 -42.88
C ASP A 187 -1.56 28.81 -41.41
N VAL A 188 -0.66 27.88 -41.07
CA VAL A 188 -0.53 27.35 -39.70
C VAL A 188 0.24 28.32 -38.79
N GLU A 189 1.27 29.01 -39.28
CA GLU A 189 2.10 29.93 -38.48
C GLU A 189 1.33 31.14 -37.88
N PRO A 190 0.42 31.84 -38.60
CA PRO A 190 -0.40 32.90 -38.02
C PRO A 190 -1.47 32.34 -37.05
N THR A 191 -1.92 31.10 -37.27
CA THR A 191 -2.91 30.45 -36.40
C THR A 191 -2.25 29.97 -35.09
N ALA A 192 -1.06 29.37 -35.18
CA ALA A 192 -0.24 28.96 -34.05
C ALA A 192 0.19 30.15 -33.20
N SER A 193 0.58 31.27 -33.81
CA SER A 193 0.94 32.49 -33.08
C SER A 193 -0.27 33.17 -32.41
N ARG A 194 -1.46 33.12 -33.02
CA ARG A 194 -2.71 33.57 -32.36
C ARG A 194 -3.08 32.69 -31.17
N VAL A 195 -3.01 31.36 -31.32
CA VAL A 195 -3.31 30.41 -30.24
C VAL A 195 -2.28 30.53 -29.12
N ALA A 196 -0.98 30.69 -29.43
CA ALA A 196 0.07 30.91 -28.44
C ALA A 196 -0.14 32.20 -27.66
N ARG A 197 -0.50 33.31 -28.32
CA ARG A 197 -0.85 34.57 -27.63
C ARG A 197 -2.13 34.42 -26.80
N GLN A 198 -3.15 33.76 -27.32
CA GLN A 198 -4.40 33.57 -26.60
C GLN A 198 -4.22 32.67 -25.36
N ILE A 199 -3.42 31.61 -25.45
CA ILE A 199 -3.07 30.75 -24.29
C ILE A 199 -2.20 31.52 -23.30
N SER A 200 -1.22 32.28 -23.76
CA SER A 200 -0.37 33.12 -22.90
C SER A 200 -1.20 34.15 -22.12
N ASP A 201 -2.08 34.87 -22.82
CA ASP A 201 -2.80 36.00 -22.24
C ASP A 201 -4.04 35.58 -21.44
N GLN A 202 -4.74 34.51 -21.85
CA GLN A 202 -5.97 34.07 -21.18
C GLN A 202 -5.77 32.94 -20.16
N ALA A 203 -4.79 32.05 -20.36
CA ALA A 203 -4.59 30.89 -19.47
C ALA A 203 -3.38 31.06 -18.55
N ILE A 204 -2.25 31.54 -19.06
CA ILE A 204 -1.00 31.59 -18.30
C ILE A 204 -0.94 32.81 -17.37
N ALA A 205 -1.41 33.98 -17.81
CA ALA A 205 -1.45 35.19 -16.99
C ALA A 205 -2.24 35.03 -15.66
N PRO A 206 -3.48 34.50 -15.63
CA PRO A 206 -4.20 34.30 -14.37
C PRO A 206 -3.59 33.19 -13.50
N LEU A 207 -3.00 32.16 -14.10
CA LEU A 207 -2.28 31.13 -13.34
C LEU A 207 -1.02 31.67 -12.66
N HIS A 208 -0.26 32.55 -13.33
CA HIS A 208 0.86 33.24 -12.69
C HIS A 208 0.41 34.17 -11.56
N GLN A 209 -0.74 34.82 -11.71
CA GLN A 209 -1.31 35.65 -10.64
C GLN A 209 -1.75 34.79 -9.44
N GLN A 210 -2.39 33.64 -9.68
CA GLN A 210 -2.72 32.68 -8.63
C GLN A 210 -1.47 32.10 -7.96
N GLN A 211 -0.41 31.79 -8.73
CA GLN A 211 0.84 31.29 -8.19
C GLN A 211 1.48 32.31 -7.24
N ARG A 212 1.56 33.60 -7.64
CA ARG A 212 2.09 34.65 -6.75
C ARG A 212 1.25 34.82 -5.49
N LEU A 213 -0.08 34.73 -5.61
CA LEU A 213 -0.99 34.85 -4.48
C LEU A 213 -0.83 33.68 -3.51
N LEU A 214 -0.66 32.45 -4.02
CA LEU A 214 -0.35 31.27 -3.22
C LEU A 214 1.04 31.37 -2.60
N GLU A 215 2.07 31.84 -3.30
CA GLU A 215 3.42 32.05 -2.75
C GLU A 215 3.41 33.09 -1.62
N GLN A 216 2.61 34.16 -1.76
CA GLN A 216 2.39 35.14 -0.69
C GLN A 216 1.67 34.52 0.51
N GLN A 217 0.63 33.71 0.29
CA GLN A 217 -0.06 33.01 1.39
C GLN A 217 0.87 32.00 2.08
N LEU A 218 1.68 31.27 1.31
CA LEU A 218 2.57 30.24 1.83
C LEU A 218 3.70 30.86 2.64
N SER A 219 4.27 31.98 2.19
CA SER A 219 5.25 32.74 2.98
C SER A 219 4.63 33.31 4.27
N GLN A 220 3.37 33.79 4.23
CA GLN A 220 2.67 34.26 5.42
C GLN A 220 2.41 33.13 6.43
N VAL A 221 2.00 31.95 5.96
CA VAL A 221 1.80 30.76 6.79
C VAL A 221 3.14 30.27 7.36
N GLN A 222 4.20 30.27 6.57
CA GLN A 222 5.53 29.84 7.00
C GLN A 222 6.13 30.80 8.05
N GLN A 223 5.83 32.10 7.95
CA GLN A 223 6.21 33.10 8.94
C GLN A 223 5.38 32.99 10.24
N GLN A 224 4.10 32.63 10.15
CA GLN A 224 3.31 32.27 11.33
C GLN A 224 3.80 30.98 11.98
N GLN A 225 4.22 30.00 11.16
CA GLN A 225 4.73 28.72 11.64
C GLN A 225 6.09 28.86 12.34
N SER A 226 6.97 29.76 11.90
CA SER A 226 8.24 30.03 12.59
C SER A 226 8.05 30.70 13.95
N LEU A 227 7.00 31.52 14.11
CA LEU A 227 6.62 32.11 15.40
C LEU A 227 5.99 31.09 16.35
N LEU A 228 5.20 30.14 15.83
CA LEU A 228 4.54 29.10 16.63
C LEU A 228 5.45 27.89 16.91
N SER A 229 6.44 27.63 16.07
CA SER A 229 7.36 26.49 16.22
C SER A 229 8.04 26.43 17.60
N PRO A 230 8.70 27.49 18.11
CA PRO A 230 9.37 27.41 19.41
C PRO A 230 8.37 27.24 20.56
N GLN A 231 7.18 27.84 20.47
CA GLN A 231 6.13 27.68 21.48
C GLN A 231 5.56 26.26 21.50
N VAL A 232 5.32 25.67 20.32
CA VAL A 232 4.86 24.28 20.21
C VAL A 232 5.96 23.32 20.66
N GLN A 233 7.23 23.61 20.40
CA GLN A 233 8.36 22.78 20.84
C GLN A 233 8.51 22.82 22.36
N GLN A 234 8.44 24.01 22.96
CA GLN A 234 8.42 24.19 24.42
C GLN A 234 7.19 23.55 25.07
N LEU A 235 6.02 23.67 24.45
CA LEU A 235 4.80 23.01 24.96
C LEU A 235 4.91 21.48 24.82
N THR A 236 5.53 20.98 23.75
CA THR A 236 5.74 19.55 23.54
C THR A 236 6.72 19.00 24.57
N GLU A 237 7.82 19.70 24.85
CA GLU A 237 8.80 19.35 25.89
C GLU A 237 8.19 19.44 27.29
N ALA A 238 7.40 20.48 27.57
CA ALA A 238 6.69 20.61 28.84
C ALA A 238 5.66 19.49 29.02
N VAL A 239 4.89 19.15 27.97
CA VAL A 239 3.90 18.07 27.99
C VAL A 239 4.58 16.70 28.08
N THR A 240 5.73 16.47 27.44
CA THR A 240 6.47 15.21 27.62
C THR A 240 7.05 15.09 29.02
N HIS A 241 7.62 16.16 29.58
CA HIS A 241 8.09 16.19 30.98
C HIS A 241 6.96 16.00 31.99
N LEU A 242 5.81 16.67 31.78
CA LEU A 242 4.63 16.48 32.63
C LEU A 242 4.10 15.06 32.48
N ARG A 243 4.09 14.50 31.27
CA ARG A 243 3.62 13.13 31.02
C ARG A 243 4.51 12.10 31.71
N THR A 244 5.83 12.20 31.65
CA THR A 244 6.72 11.25 32.32
C THR A 244 6.64 11.35 33.84
N HIS A 245 6.73 12.56 34.39
CA HIS A 245 6.70 12.76 35.84
C HIS A 245 5.31 12.48 36.45
N THR A 246 4.23 12.91 35.78
CA THR A 246 2.86 12.69 36.25
C THR A 246 2.46 11.24 36.06
N ALA A 247 2.84 10.57 34.96
CA ALA A 247 2.57 9.14 34.81
C ALA A 247 3.27 8.35 35.91
N GLN A 248 4.56 8.56 36.15
CA GLN A 248 5.29 7.82 37.20
C GLN A 248 4.70 8.03 38.60
N HIS A 249 4.34 9.27 38.95
CA HIS A 249 3.68 9.57 40.23
C HIS A 249 2.27 8.96 40.34
N TRP A 250 1.50 8.96 39.25
CA TRP A 250 0.18 8.32 39.24
C TRP A 250 0.28 6.80 39.31
N LEU A 251 1.26 6.21 38.65
CA LEU A 251 1.50 4.77 38.70
C LEU A 251 1.86 4.32 40.12
N SER A 252 2.74 5.04 40.81
CA SER A 252 3.08 4.72 42.20
C SER A 252 1.92 4.91 43.17
N GLU A 253 1.07 5.92 42.96
CA GLU A 253 -0.14 6.12 43.79
C GLU A 253 -1.22 5.07 43.51
N ILE A 254 -1.36 4.59 42.27
CA ILE A 254 -2.25 3.48 41.92
C ILE A 254 -1.76 2.19 42.56
N ASP A 255 -0.47 1.87 42.43
CA ASP A 255 0.14 0.68 43.04
C ASP A 255 -0.07 0.70 44.57
N ARG A 256 0.24 1.83 45.22
CA ARG A 256 0.04 2.02 46.66
C ARG A 256 -1.42 1.84 47.09
N ARG A 257 -2.37 2.28 46.26
CA ARG A 257 -3.81 2.13 46.55
C ARG A 257 -4.29 0.70 46.32
N LEU A 258 -3.85 0.03 45.26
CA LEU A 258 -4.19 -1.37 45.00
C LEU A 258 -3.65 -2.28 46.11
N GLU A 259 -2.42 -2.05 46.57
CA GLU A 259 -1.82 -2.76 47.70
C GLU A 259 -2.57 -2.51 49.03
N SER A 260 -3.18 -1.34 49.20
CA SER A 260 -3.91 -1.01 50.43
C SER A 260 -5.31 -1.64 50.52
N VAL A 261 -5.90 -2.03 49.38
CA VAL A 261 -7.29 -2.52 49.31
C VAL A 261 -7.35 -4.04 49.16
N LEU A 262 -6.32 -4.68 48.60
CA LEU A 262 -6.32 -6.11 48.31
C LEU A 262 -5.06 -6.79 48.88
N PRO A 263 -5.14 -8.04 49.37
CA PRO A 263 -3.98 -8.78 49.88
C PRO A 263 -3.02 -9.26 48.77
N TYR A 264 -3.21 -8.78 47.54
CA TYR A 264 -2.48 -9.17 46.35
C TYR A 264 -1.60 -8.02 45.87
N ARG A 265 -0.45 -8.36 45.31
CA ARG A 265 0.47 -7.42 44.69
C ARG A 265 -0.03 -7.10 43.30
N TYR A 266 -0.31 -5.83 43.05
CA TYR A 266 -0.49 -5.29 41.71
C TYR A 266 0.62 -4.29 41.47
N ARG A 267 1.33 -4.44 40.35
CA ARG A 267 2.38 -3.51 39.95
C ARG A 267 2.18 -3.12 38.51
N VAL A 268 2.17 -1.83 38.24
CA VAL A 268 2.18 -1.34 36.87
C VAL A 268 3.60 -1.44 36.30
N VAL A 269 3.74 -2.13 35.16
CA VAL A 269 5.01 -2.35 34.47
C VAL A 269 5.08 -1.43 33.25
N SER A 270 5.91 -0.39 33.33
CA SER A 270 6.22 0.50 32.19
C SER A 270 7.54 0.16 31.48
N GLU A 271 8.34 -0.73 32.07
CA GLU A 271 9.64 -1.17 31.56
C GLU A 271 9.49 -2.34 30.56
N ASP A 272 10.60 -2.80 29.99
CA ASP A 272 10.61 -3.88 29.00
C ASP A 272 10.02 -5.18 29.59
N ALA A 273 8.82 -5.57 29.15
CA ALA A 273 8.12 -6.75 29.66
C ALA A 273 8.80 -8.08 29.32
N SER A 274 9.77 -8.06 28.42
CA SER A 274 10.51 -9.27 28.04
C SER A 274 11.32 -9.84 29.21
N ASP A 275 11.76 -9.04 30.19
CA ASP A 275 12.44 -9.56 31.38
C ASP A 275 11.54 -10.50 32.19
N TYR A 276 10.24 -10.18 32.29
CA TYR A 276 9.25 -11.06 32.92
C TYR A 276 9.01 -12.34 32.13
N LEU A 277 9.16 -12.30 30.80
CA LEU A 277 9.10 -13.51 29.99
C LEU A 277 10.26 -14.44 30.34
N PHE A 278 11.49 -13.92 30.44
CA PHE A 278 12.64 -14.71 30.88
C PHE A 278 12.50 -15.17 32.33
N GLU A 279 11.93 -14.32 33.19
CA GLU A 279 11.61 -14.68 34.57
C GLU A 279 10.67 -15.88 34.63
N ALA A 280 9.57 -15.87 33.86
CA ALA A 280 8.63 -16.99 33.80
C ALA A 280 9.30 -18.28 33.28
N LEU A 281 10.18 -18.17 32.28
CA LEU A 281 10.90 -19.32 31.74
C LEU A 281 11.98 -19.86 32.69
N ASN A 282 12.49 -19.04 33.62
CA ASN A 282 13.50 -19.46 34.59
C ASN A 282 12.89 -19.97 35.91
N GLN A 283 11.72 -19.44 36.29
CA GLN A 283 11.09 -19.75 37.58
C GLN A 283 9.93 -20.75 37.48
N GLY A 284 9.34 -20.95 36.29
CA GLY A 284 8.18 -21.80 36.10
C GLY A 284 8.45 -23.26 36.46
N LYS A 285 7.53 -23.86 37.22
CA LYS A 285 7.66 -25.22 37.78
C LYS A 285 6.64 -26.20 37.23
N GLU A 286 5.46 -25.73 36.85
CA GLU A 286 4.35 -26.60 36.42
C GLU A 286 3.91 -26.27 34.99
N HIS A 287 3.51 -25.03 34.75
CA HIS A 287 2.90 -24.56 33.53
C HIS A 287 3.14 -23.07 33.29
N VAL A 288 3.83 -22.76 32.21
CA VAL A 288 4.00 -21.39 31.71
C VAL A 288 3.10 -21.17 30.49
N VAL A 289 2.32 -20.08 30.51
CA VAL A 289 1.48 -19.66 29.37
C VAL A 289 2.03 -18.36 28.81
N ILE A 290 2.27 -18.33 27.50
CA ILE A 290 2.76 -17.16 26.78
C ILE A 290 1.80 -16.90 25.63
N VAL A 291 1.20 -15.71 25.58
CA VAL A 291 0.33 -15.26 24.51
C VAL A 291 0.92 -14.00 23.90
N THR A 292 1.21 -14.02 22.60
CA THR A 292 1.75 -12.85 21.88
C THR A 292 1.31 -12.84 20.41
N PRO A 293 0.96 -11.70 19.81
CA PRO A 293 0.56 -11.65 18.40
C PRO A 293 1.69 -12.04 17.44
N TRP A 294 2.93 -11.73 17.79
CA TRP A 294 4.12 -11.89 16.95
C TRP A 294 5.22 -12.65 17.69
N LEU A 295 6.11 -13.25 16.89
CA LEU A 295 7.19 -14.15 17.29
C LEU A 295 8.51 -13.65 16.69
N GLU A 296 8.91 -12.45 17.09
CA GLU A 296 10.07 -11.73 16.55
C GLU A 296 11.01 -11.32 17.68
N LEU A 297 12.20 -11.89 17.73
CA LEU A 297 13.28 -11.37 18.57
C LEU A 297 14.46 -11.01 17.68
N ASP A 298 15.27 -10.07 18.14
CA ASP A 298 16.60 -9.90 17.57
C ASP A 298 17.40 -11.22 17.71
N PRO A 299 18.39 -11.48 16.85
CA PRO A 299 19.09 -12.76 16.83
C PRO A 299 19.70 -13.18 18.16
N VAL A 300 20.21 -12.22 18.95
CA VAL A 300 20.87 -12.50 20.23
C VAL A 300 19.84 -12.94 21.26
N ARG A 301 18.76 -12.16 21.42
CA ARG A 301 17.68 -12.51 22.35
C ARG A 301 16.91 -13.75 21.91
N ALA A 302 16.78 -13.97 20.60
CA ALA A 302 16.17 -15.17 20.04
C ALA A 302 16.88 -16.44 20.52
N GLU A 303 18.21 -16.46 20.48
CA GLU A 303 19.00 -17.59 20.95
C GLU A 303 18.84 -17.81 22.46
N SER A 304 18.97 -16.75 23.26
CA SER A 304 18.77 -16.83 24.71
C SER A 304 17.36 -17.30 25.08
N PHE A 305 16.34 -16.83 24.37
CA PHE A 305 14.95 -17.24 24.56
C PHE A 305 14.75 -18.72 24.21
N LEU A 306 15.27 -19.18 23.06
CA LEU A 306 15.17 -20.58 22.65
C LEU A 306 15.93 -21.51 23.62
N GLN A 307 17.06 -21.06 24.16
CA GLN A 307 17.81 -21.80 25.18
C GLN A 307 17.03 -21.88 26.50
N ALA A 308 16.48 -20.76 26.98
CA ALA A 308 15.63 -20.74 28.17
C ALA A 308 14.40 -21.66 28.00
N LEU A 309 13.79 -21.64 26.82
CA LEU A 309 12.66 -22.50 26.48
C LEU A 309 13.04 -23.99 26.43
N ASP A 310 14.20 -24.34 25.85
CA ASP A 310 14.70 -25.72 25.85
C ASP A 310 14.99 -26.20 27.28
N ASN A 311 15.61 -25.35 28.11
CA ASN A 311 15.91 -25.64 29.50
C ASN A 311 14.64 -25.95 30.31
N ILE A 312 13.63 -25.08 30.31
CA ILE A 312 12.39 -25.31 31.07
C ILE A 312 11.60 -26.53 30.57
N LEU A 313 11.62 -26.79 29.25
CA LEU A 313 11.00 -27.99 28.69
C LEU A 313 11.73 -29.27 29.10
N SER A 314 13.06 -29.23 29.20
CA SER A 314 13.89 -30.35 29.68
C SER A 314 13.63 -30.69 31.15
N GLN A 315 13.27 -29.68 31.95
CA GLN A 315 12.91 -29.81 33.37
C GLN A 315 11.51 -30.36 33.59
N ASN A 316 10.85 -30.88 32.55
CA ASN A 316 9.49 -31.38 32.68
C ASN A 316 8.53 -30.29 33.19
N VAL A 317 8.50 -29.14 32.52
CA VAL A 317 7.47 -28.09 32.71
C VAL A 317 6.62 -27.97 31.44
N PHE A 318 5.32 -27.66 31.57
CA PHE A 318 4.46 -27.41 30.41
C PHE A 318 4.63 -25.98 29.93
N VAL A 319 4.79 -25.79 28.61
CA VAL A 319 4.80 -24.45 28.03
C VAL A 319 3.73 -24.35 26.96
N SER A 320 2.84 -23.38 27.12
CA SER A 320 1.70 -23.14 26.25
C SER A 320 1.83 -21.82 25.54
N PHE A 321 1.95 -21.87 24.22
CA PHE A 321 2.23 -20.73 23.39
C PHE A 321 1.04 -20.39 22.49
N GLY A 322 0.39 -19.26 22.75
CA GLY A 322 -0.71 -18.71 21.97
C GLY A 322 -0.21 -17.60 21.06
N TRP A 323 -0.39 -17.72 19.74
CA TRP A 323 0.24 -16.79 18.82
C TRP A 323 -0.57 -16.41 17.59
N GLY A 324 -0.03 -15.45 16.84
CA GLY A 324 -0.51 -15.02 15.54
C GLY A 324 -1.50 -13.87 15.65
N ARG A 325 -1.30 -12.83 14.84
CA ARG A 325 -2.23 -11.70 14.72
C ARG A 325 -3.33 -12.03 13.72
N ARG A 326 -4.59 -11.68 14.03
CA ARG A 326 -5.73 -11.96 13.14
C ARG A 326 -5.55 -11.42 11.72
N ALA A 327 -4.95 -10.23 11.59
CA ALA A 327 -4.70 -9.56 10.31
C ALA A 327 -3.73 -10.34 9.40
N ASP A 328 -2.88 -11.18 9.99
CA ASP A 328 -1.82 -11.91 9.29
C ASP A 328 -2.25 -13.35 8.92
N VAL A 329 -3.49 -13.71 9.26
CA VAL A 329 -4.08 -15.02 9.01
C VAL A 329 -5.09 -14.95 7.87
N GLY A 330 -4.77 -15.59 6.75
CA GLY A 330 -5.64 -15.67 5.57
C GLY A 330 -6.15 -17.07 5.24
N ARG A 331 -6.99 -17.15 4.22
CA ARG A 331 -7.57 -18.41 3.70
C ARG A 331 -6.55 -19.16 2.83
N ALA A 332 -6.65 -20.50 2.78
CA ALA A 332 -5.71 -21.41 2.10
C ALA A 332 -5.37 -21.02 0.66
N ARG A 333 -6.36 -20.57 -0.12
CA ARG A 333 -6.23 -20.26 -1.53
C ARG A 333 -6.20 -18.75 -1.69
N ASN A 334 -5.11 -18.23 -2.27
CA ASN A 334 -4.95 -16.84 -2.67
C ASN A 334 -4.87 -15.79 -1.54
N THR A 335 -4.27 -16.14 -0.40
CA THR A 335 -3.95 -15.14 0.63
C THR A 335 -2.63 -14.44 0.31
N THR A 336 -2.52 -13.13 0.47
CA THR A 336 -1.23 -12.41 0.50
C THR A 336 -0.61 -12.39 1.90
N ARG A 337 -1.27 -13.02 2.87
CA ARG A 337 -0.87 -13.05 4.28
C ARG A 337 0.17 -14.14 4.57
N PRO A 338 1.02 -13.95 5.61
CA PRO A 338 2.08 -14.90 5.97
C PRO A 338 1.56 -16.23 6.51
N ILE A 339 0.38 -16.25 7.14
CA ILE A 339 -0.22 -17.47 7.69
C ILE A 339 -1.45 -17.85 6.86
N ALA A 340 -1.42 -19.04 6.28
CA ALA A 340 -2.55 -19.59 5.53
C ALA A 340 -3.22 -20.73 6.31
N LEU A 341 -4.51 -20.58 6.62
CA LEU A 341 -5.31 -21.66 7.22
C LEU A 341 -5.58 -22.75 6.17
N LYS A 342 -5.32 -24.01 6.54
CA LYS A 342 -5.55 -25.20 5.71
C LYS A 342 -6.52 -26.16 6.40
N ASP A 343 -7.02 -27.12 5.64
CA ASP A 343 -7.80 -28.22 6.21
C ASP A 343 -6.87 -29.01 7.15
N GLY A 344 -7.23 -29.06 8.44
CA GLY A 344 -6.41 -29.70 9.48
C GLY A 344 -5.30 -28.85 10.10
N GLY A 345 -5.10 -27.58 9.72
CA GLY A 345 -4.08 -26.75 10.36
C GLY A 345 -3.78 -25.42 9.70
N TRP A 346 -2.50 -25.03 9.70
CA TRP A 346 -2.01 -23.78 9.13
C TRP A 346 -0.65 -24.01 8.46
N ARG A 347 -0.28 -23.09 7.57
CA ARG A 347 1.04 -23.05 6.94
C ARG A 347 1.59 -21.63 7.04
N TYR A 348 2.83 -21.53 7.51
CA TYR A 348 3.62 -20.31 7.46
C TYR A 348 4.33 -20.19 6.11
N GLN A 349 4.38 -18.99 5.55
CA GLN A 349 4.98 -18.66 4.26
C GLN A 349 5.93 -17.47 4.46
N PRO A 350 7.24 -17.74 4.67
CA PRO A 350 8.23 -16.70 4.96
C PRO A 350 8.30 -15.61 3.90
N GLU A 351 8.04 -15.96 2.63
CA GLU A 351 8.08 -15.03 1.50
C GLU A 351 6.99 -13.94 1.59
N ARG A 352 5.99 -14.16 2.45
CA ARG A 352 4.86 -13.24 2.69
C ARG A 352 4.94 -12.56 4.06
N ASP A 353 6.08 -12.70 4.74
CA ASP A 353 6.38 -12.03 6.00
C ASP A 353 7.61 -11.11 5.82
N PRO A 354 7.48 -10.00 5.08
CA PRO A 354 8.61 -9.12 4.77
C PRO A 354 9.24 -8.51 6.03
N HIS A 355 8.45 -8.34 7.09
CA HIS A 355 8.91 -7.79 8.36
C HIS A 355 9.54 -8.86 9.27
N GLY A 356 9.30 -10.14 9.01
CA GLY A 356 9.84 -11.23 9.82
C GLY A 356 9.16 -11.37 11.19
N TYR A 357 7.88 -10.99 11.30
CA TYR A 357 7.10 -11.10 12.53
C TYR A 357 6.98 -12.53 13.07
N TYR A 358 7.25 -13.54 12.24
CA TYR A 358 7.15 -14.95 12.58
C TYR A 358 8.48 -15.70 12.40
N ARG A 359 9.61 -14.99 12.48
CA ARG A 359 10.96 -15.57 12.32
C ARG A 359 11.28 -16.69 13.30
N LEU A 360 10.75 -16.67 14.52
CA LEU A 360 10.98 -17.73 15.53
C LEU A 360 10.13 -18.99 15.32
N LEU A 361 9.13 -18.92 14.43
CA LEU A 361 8.17 -20.00 14.27
C LEU A 361 8.79 -21.33 13.80
N PRO A 362 9.74 -21.37 12.85
CA PRO A 362 10.43 -22.61 12.46
C PRO A 362 11.12 -23.29 13.65
N GLN A 363 11.88 -22.54 14.46
CA GLN A 363 12.61 -23.07 15.62
C GLN A 363 11.65 -23.57 16.70
N LEU A 364 10.54 -22.85 16.94
CA LEU A 364 9.50 -23.29 17.86
C LEU A 364 8.81 -24.59 17.38
N LEU A 365 8.62 -24.76 16.08
CA LEU A 365 8.09 -26.00 15.52
C LEU A 365 9.05 -27.18 15.69
N GLU A 366 10.36 -26.94 15.60
CA GLU A 366 11.38 -27.96 15.89
C GLU A 366 11.39 -28.35 17.36
N LEU A 367 11.36 -27.37 18.26
CA LEU A 367 11.18 -27.62 19.71
C LEU A 367 9.91 -28.41 19.99
N LYS A 368 8.80 -28.09 19.31
CA LYS A 368 7.53 -28.81 19.46
C LYS A 368 7.63 -30.28 19.05
N LYS A 369 8.44 -30.60 18.03
CA LYS A 369 8.69 -32.00 17.63
C LYS A 369 9.45 -32.76 18.72
N ARG A 370 10.39 -32.10 19.40
CA ARG A 370 11.20 -32.68 20.49
C ARG A 370 10.43 -32.83 21.80
N TYR A 371 9.64 -31.82 22.17
CA TYR A 371 8.94 -31.77 23.45
C TYR A 371 7.42 -31.75 23.26
N LYS A 372 6.75 -32.85 23.60
CA LYS A 372 5.27 -32.95 23.58
C LYS A 372 4.58 -31.95 24.53
N ARG A 373 5.33 -31.45 25.52
CA ARG A 373 4.88 -30.49 26.52
C ARG A 373 4.80 -29.05 26.01
N LEU A 374 5.39 -28.78 24.84
CA LEU A 374 5.25 -27.51 24.14
C LEU A 374 3.96 -27.51 23.31
N THR A 375 2.99 -26.72 23.74
CA THR A 375 1.77 -26.46 22.98
C THR A 375 1.93 -25.19 22.16
N LEU A 376 1.65 -25.26 20.86
CA LEU A 376 1.66 -24.09 19.98
C LEU A 376 0.25 -23.97 19.40
N LYS A 377 -0.39 -22.82 19.58
CA LYS A 377 -1.79 -22.61 19.23
C LYS A 377 -1.94 -21.29 18.48
N LEU A 378 -2.40 -21.34 17.23
CA LEU A 378 -2.70 -20.14 16.46
C LEU A 378 -4.04 -19.56 16.94
N LEU A 379 -4.00 -18.43 17.63
CA LEU A 379 -5.16 -17.77 18.23
C LEU A 379 -5.70 -16.62 17.37
N GLY A 380 -4.85 -15.92 16.62
CA GLY A 380 -5.28 -14.70 15.94
C GLY A 380 -5.56 -13.57 16.94
N THR A 381 -4.73 -13.43 17.96
CA THR A 381 -4.91 -12.52 19.09
C THR A 381 -4.12 -11.22 18.91
N ALA A 382 -4.48 -10.21 19.70
CA ALA A 382 -3.67 -9.01 19.94
C ALA A 382 -3.24 -8.92 21.42
N GLU A 383 -3.58 -9.93 22.22
CA GLU A 383 -3.24 -10.02 23.64
C GLU A 383 -1.76 -10.31 23.83
N ARG A 384 -1.22 -9.78 24.92
CA ARG A 384 0.16 -10.02 25.35
C ARG A 384 0.12 -10.39 26.82
N ILE A 385 0.20 -11.69 27.06
CA ILE A 385 -0.02 -12.28 28.38
C ILE A 385 1.13 -13.23 28.67
N VAL A 386 1.67 -13.15 29.88
CA VAL A 386 2.51 -14.19 30.47
C VAL A 386 1.82 -14.66 31.75
N VAL A 387 1.70 -15.97 31.94
CA VAL A 387 1.25 -16.57 33.19
C VAL A 387 2.32 -17.57 33.62
N CYS A 388 2.78 -17.45 34.85
CA CYS A 388 3.74 -18.37 35.45
C CYS A 388 3.04 -19.17 36.54
N ASP A 389 2.79 -20.46 36.26
CA ASP A 389 2.12 -21.40 37.15
C ASP A 389 0.79 -20.85 37.70
N ARG A 390 0.64 -20.86 39.02
CA ARG A 390 -0.45 -20.19 39.76
C ARG A 390 0.06 -19.02 40.58
N ASP A 391 1.29 -18.59 40.32
CA ASP A 391 2.02 -17.66 41.18
C ASP A 391 1.76 -16.21 40.73
N TRP A 392 1.86 -15.95 39.42
CA TRP A 392 1.68 -14.59 38.90
C TRP A 392 1.31 -14.56 37.41
N ALA A 393 0.76 -13.41 36.99
CA ALA A 393 0.47 -13.10 35.60
C ALA A 393 0.88 -11.66 35.26
N LEU A 394 1.28 -11.46 34.01
CA LEU A 394 1.54 -10.17 33.39
C LEU A 394 0.61 -10.00 32.19
N LEU A 395 -0.18 -8.93 32.18
CA LEU A 395 -1.05 -8.54 31.08
C LEU A 395 -0.64 -7.15 30.60
N GLY A 396 -0.40 -6.93 29.31
CA GLY A 396 -0.05 -5.58 28.87
C GLY A 396 -0.12 -5.32 27.37
N SER A 397 0.23 -4.09 27.01
CA SER A 397 0.49 -3.72 25.62
C SER A 397 1.91 -4.08 25.17
N HIS A 398 2.81 -4.39 26.12
CA HIS A 398 4.21 -4.71 25.87
C HIS A 398 4.44 -5.92 25.00
N HIS A 399 5.16 -5.71 23.90
CA HIS A 399 5.61 -6.78 23.03
C HIS A 399 6.61 -7.73 23.70
N LEU A 400 6.12 -8.87 24.18
CA LEU A 400 6.94 -9.91 24.83
C LEU A 400 8.04 -10.48 23.92
N LEU A 401 7.73 -10.62 22.63
CA LEU A 401 8.58 -11.17 21.58
C LEU A 401 8.49 -10.30 20.32
N CYS A 402 8.69 -8.98 20.43
CA CYS A 402 8.89 -8.11 19.27
C CYS A 402 9.83 -6.96 19.64
N HIS A 403 10.94 -6.84 18.92
CA HIS A 403 11.93 -5.78 19.09
C HIS A 403 11.49 -4.45 18.48
N VAL A 404 10.30 -4.36 17.86
CA VAL A 404 9.81 -3.07 17.35
C VAL A 404 9.52 -2.17 18.55
N ALA A 405 10.57 -1.49 18.99
CA ALA A 405 10.58 -0.31 19.81
C ALA A 405 9.84 0.77 19.04
N SER A 406 8.51 0.65 18.97
CA SER A 406 7.74 1.87 19.02
C SER A 406 8.17 2.51 20.34
N ASN A 407 8.88 3.64 20.28
CA ASN A 407 9.20 4.54 21.41
C ASN A 407 7.93 5.00 22.19
N THR A 408 6.79 4.35 21.97
CA THR A 408 5.57 4.52 22.71
C THR A 408 5.75 3.84 24.06
N PRO A 409 5.66 4.58 25.18
CA PRO A 409 5.61 3.96 26.48
C PRO A 409 4.40 3.02 26.53
N GLU A 410 4.67 1.74 26.66
CA GLU A 410 3.68 0.69 26.83
C GLU A 410 3.49 0.42 28.33
N VAL A 411 2.31 -0.08 28.71
CA VAL A 411 1.97 -0.32 30.12
C VAL A 411 1.42 -1.75 30.24
N GLY A 412 1.92 -2.45 31.25
CA GLY A 412 1.42 -3.75 31.68
C GLY A 412 1.00 -3.73 33.14
N LEU A 413 0.23 -4.74 33.53
CA LEU A 413 -0.18 -5.01 34.89
C LEU A 413 0.39 -6.38 35.29
N TYR A 414 1.30 -6.35 36.25
CA TYR A 414 1.74 -7.54 36.97
C TYR A 414 0.80 -7.78 38.15
N THR A 415 0.38 -9.03 38.35
CA THR A 415 -0.45 -9.40 39.51
C THR A 415 -0.20 -10.83 39.97
N ASN A 416 -0.33 -11.07 41.27
CA ASN A 416 -0.39 -12.40 41.88
C ASN A 416 -1.78 -12.75 42.42
N ASP A 417 -2.82 -12.03 41.97
CA ASP A 417 -4.21 -12.36 42.30
C ASP A 417 -4.58 -13.73 41.72
N PRO A 418 -4.85 -14.75 42.55
CA PRO A 418 -5.09 -16.11 42.09
C PRO A 418 -6.30 -16.20 41.15
N HIS A 419 -7.30 -15.32 41.30
CA HIS A 419 -8.46 -15.32 40.40
C HIS A 419 -8.05 -14.88 39.00
N VAL A 420 -7.29 -13.78 38.90
CA VAL A 420 -6.79 -13.27 37.61
C VAL A 420 -5.83 -14.26 36.96
N VAL A 421 -4.89 -14.81 37.75
CA VAL A 421 -3.90 -15.79 37.27
C VAL A 421 -4.59 -17.05 36.72
N LEU A 422 -5.55 -17.61 37.47
CA LEU A 422 -6.30 -18.78 37.04
C LEU A 422 -7.17 -18.49 35.80
N ASP A 423 -7.87 -17.37 35.77
CA ASP A 423 -8.73 -17.00 34.64
C ASP A 423 -7.92 -16.82 33.34
N LEU A 424 -6.76 -16.15 33.42
CA LEU A 424 -5.87 -15.97 32.26
C LEU A 424 -5.28 -17.30 31.79
N GLY A 425 -4.87 -18.18 32.71
CA GLY A 425 -4.40 -19.53 32.38
C GLY A 425 -5.49 -20.38 31.73
N GLN A 426 -6.72 -20.32 32.25
CA GLN A 426 -7.86 -21.06 31.70
C GLN A 426 -8.30 -20.52 30.33
N ARG A 427 -8.26 -19.21 30.12
CA ARG A 427 -8.61 -18.57 28.84
C ARG A 427 -7.82 -19.16 27.68
N PHE A 428 -6.53 -19.43 27.86
CA PHE A 428 -5.73 -20.10 26.84
C PHE A 428 -6.30 -21.46 26.42
N ASN A 429 -6.79 -22.24 27.37
CA ASN A 429 -7.40 -23.55 27.13
C ASN A 429 -8.74 -23.42 26.42
N LEU A 430 -9.57 -22.45 26.84
CA LEU A 430 -10.92 -22.22 26.31
C LEU A 430 -10.94 -21.70 24.87
N VAL A 431 -10.05 -20.78 24.49
CA VAL A 431 -10.05 -20.20 23.13
C VAL A 431 -9.63 -21.27 22.13
N PRO A 432 -10.46 -21.72 21.18
CA PRO A 432 -10.07 -22.80 20.28
C PRO A 432 -8.93 -22.39 19.33
N HIS A 433 -8.13 -23.36 18.89
CA HIS A 433 -7.16 -23.12 17.82
C HIS A 433 -7.92 -22.64 16.58
N LEU A 434 -7.45 -21.54 15.96
CA LEU A 434 -7.99 -21.09 14.68
C LEU A 434 -7.85 -22.19 13.64
N LYS A 435 -8.99 -22.72 13.21
CA LYS A 435 -9.10 -23.67 12.11
C LYS A 435 -9.91 -23.02 11.00
N ARG A 436 -9.70 -23.47 9.76
CA ARG A 436 -10.59 -23.11 8.67
C ARG A 436 -12.00 -23.58 9.05
N ARG A 437 -12.98 -22.68 9.07
CA ARG A 437 -14.38 -23.06 9.22
C ARG A 437 -14.71 -23.96 8.04
N ALA A 438 -15.01 -25.23 8.29
CA ALA A 438 -15.57 -26.10 7.27
C ALA A 438 -16.88 -25.43 6.85
N MET A 439 -16.88 -24.78 5.69
CA MET A 439 -18.14 -24.39 5.07
C MET A 439 -18.82 -25.72 4.77
N PRO A 440 -20.04 -25.98 5.28
CA PRO A 440 -20.80 -27.13 4.83
C PRO A 440 -20.82 -27.04 3.31
N MET A 441 -20.23 -28.03 2.65
CA MET A 441 -20.30 -28.10 1.20
C MET A 441 -21.79 -28.06 0.88
N PRO A 442 -22.30 -27.12 0.06
CA PRO A 442 -23.69 -27.13 -0.33
C PRO A 442 -23.96 -28.54 -0.85
N GLY A 443 -24.83 -29.26 -0.14
CA GLY A 443 -25.08 -30.66 -0.43
C GLY A 443 -25.35 -30.76 -1.91
N ARG A 444 -24.55 -31.56 -2.62
CA ARG A 444 -24.90 -32.03 -3.94
C ARG A 444 -26.23 -32.75 -3.72
N LEU A 445 -27.34 -32.08 -4.03
CA LEU A 445 -28.64 -32.71 -4.16
C LEU A 445 -28.44 -33.74 -5.28
N THR A 446 -28.11 -34.96 -4.90
CA THR A 446 -28.25 -36.12 -5.76
C THR A 446 -29.74 -36.27 -5.94
N VAL A 447 -30.26 -35.67 -7.00
CA VAL A 447 -31.58 -36.00 -7.53
C VAL A 447 -31.44 -37.45 -8.00
N ASN A 448 -31.95 -38.37 -7.19
CA ASN A 448 -32.16 -39.74 -7.64
C ASN A 448 -33.24 -39.66 -8.72
N HIS A 449 -32.86 -39.95 -9.96
CA HIS A 449 -33.79 -40.23 -11.06
C HIS A 449 -34.14 -41.70 -11.07
#